data_AF-A0A8J8ME02-F1
#
_entry.id   AF-A0A8J8ME02-F1
#
_cell.length_a   1.000
_cell.length_b   1.000
_cell.length_c   1.000
_cell.angle_alpha   90.00
_cell.angle_beta   90.00
_cell.angle_gamma   90.00
#
_symmetry.space_group_name_H-M   'P 1'
#
loop_
_entity.id
_entity.type
_entity.pdbx_description
1 polymer ?
#
loop_
_entity_poly.entity_id
_entity_poly.type
_entity_poly.pdbx_seq_one_letter_code
_entity_poly.pdbx_strand_id
1 'polypeptide(L)'
;MRINYNDLGTNNIITDPLKNIHLINKKYAAKKVDENNISATIDISEDAVNKYFDEGVFDTISNDMKTNKSNKIYTSNDIVKEYGKKYAEVYNKIMENAPEDKRTAYLDKLDSAFQKAVDDECNKMIHKIEKCFMDSDMECSLDKESFRDLFSKIANATKDYFVDGSKQQLDTYISNKIGNIESGDFKTYSTFTKVTDMFDYTSKISDKMKSLREMLIENSPDDIIASSDLMNTILSYTNKINKDIEKLNELKDSINTDEMSDKFGKDFMKLMDKKTSDMNDVNSKMQKYAELLEKYKKIQKQIDKANAKREALNQKLDKANETKNQDLVSMYLKRVESYDVKIAKLEAESAQIESEMATLLKDIKESNI
;
A
#
# COMPACT_ATOMS: atom_id res chain seq x y z
N MET A 1 -12.61 -54.70 39.04
CA MET A 1 -12.63 -54.50 37.58
C MET A 1 -14.04 -54.08 37.20
N ARG A 2 -14.16 -53.00 36.41
CA ARG A 2 -15.37 -52.22 36.06
C ARG A 2 -15.89 -51.26 37.15
N ILE A 3 -15.96 -49.98 36.79
CA ILE A 3 -16.91 -49.02 37.37
C ILE A 3 -17.55 -48.29 36.20
N ASN A 4 -18.88 -48.27 36.19
CA ASN A 4 -19.73 -47.49 35.30
C ASN A 4 -20.58 -46.55 36.17
N TYR A 5 -20.39 -45.25 35.92
CA TYR A 5 -21.26 -44.08 35.94
C TYR A 5 -22.43 -43.90 36.93
N ASN A 6 -22.53 -42.61 37.31
CA ASN A 6 -23.70 -41.83 37.71
C ASN A 6 -24.27 -42.05 39.10
N ASP A 7 -24.05 -41.05 39.97
CA ASP A 7 -25.14 -40.14 40.29
C ASP A 7 -24.66 -38.85 40.99
N LEU A 8 -25.07 -37.73 40.38
CA LEU A 8 -25.69 -36.55 41.00
C LEU A 8 -24.88 -35.78 42.04
N GLY A 9 -24.41 -34.58 41.72
CA GLY A 9 -25.22 -33.35 41.77
C GLY A 9 -24.61 -32.48 42.87
N THR A 10 -24.55 -31.16 42.87
CA THR A 10 -25.28 -30.07 42.22
C THR A 10 -24.50 -28.80 42.56
N ASN A 11 -24.40 -27.83 41.65
CA ASN A 11 -24.72 -26.43 41.95
C ASN A 11 -24.66 -25.55 40.69
N ASN A 12 -25.87 -25.22 40.22
CA ASN A 12 -26.36 -23.94 39.74
C ASN A 12 -25.67 -23.14 38.60
N ILE A 13 -26.37 -23.14 37.46
CA ILE A 13 -26.95 -22.01 36.73
C ILE A 13 -26.02 -20.92 36.14
N ILE A 14 -25.87 -21.02 34.80
CA ILE A 14 -25.99 -20.01 33.73
C ILE A 14 -25.35 -18.62 33.96
N THR A 15 -24.35 -18.25 33.14
CA THR A 15 -24.44 -17.19 32.10
C THR A 15 -23.08 -16.96 31.43
N ASP A 16 -23.10 -16.87 30.09
CA ASP A 16 -22.12 -16.27 29.17
C ASP A 16 -21.41 -17.23 28.17
N PRO A 17 -21.87 -17.32 26.90
CA PRO A 17 -21.28 -18.19 25.86
C PRO A 17 -19.91 -17.74 25.34
N LEU A 18 -19.34 -16.62 25.80
CA LEU A 18 -18.17 -15.99 25.16
C LEU A 18 -16.84 -16.09 25.92
N LYS A 19 -16.70 -17.00 26.91
CA LYS A 19 -15.50 -17.00 27.78
C LYS A 19 -14.59 -18.24 27.80
N ASN A 20 -14.76 -19.23 26.93
CA ASN A 20 -13.87 -20.41 26.92
C ASN A 20 -12.99 -20.52 25.66
N ILE A 21 -12.17 -19.51 25.40
CA ILE A 21 -10.90 -19.67 24.69
C ILE A 21 -9.81 -19.85 25.76
N HIS A 22 -9.40 -21.09 26.02
CA HIS A 22 -8.01 -21.50 26.30
C HIS A 22 -7.97 -22.97 26.74
N LEU A 23 -7.73 -23.88 25.80
CA LEU A 23 -7.12 -25.18 26.08
C LEU A 23 -6.00 -25.40 25.06
N ILE A 24 -4.80 -25.08 25.53
CA ILE A 24 -3.50 -25.23 24.90
C ILE A 24 -2.97 -26.65 25.14
N ASN A 25 -2.23 -27.23 24.18
CA ASN A 25 -0.91 -27.84 24.45
C ASN A 25 -0.13 -28.12 23.15
N LYS A 26 0.80 -27.26 22.72
CA LYS A 26 2.19 -27.12 23.20
C LYS A 26 3.00 -28.43 23.20
N LYS A 27 3.20 -29.04 22.03
CA LYS A 27 4.37 -29.93 21.83
C LYS A 27 5.12 -29.81 20.49
N TYR A 28 4.72 -28.92 19.58
CA TYR A 28 5.44 -28.70 18.31
C TYR A 28 5.67 -27.24 17.93
N ALA A 29 5.54 -26.30 18.86
CA ALA A 29 5.81 -24.88 18.59
C ALA A 29 6.99 -24.40 19.43
N ALA A 30 8.21 -24.61 18.92
CA ALA A 30 9.39 -23.88 19.37
C ALA A 30 10.47 -23.87 18.28
N LYS A 31 10.24 -23.06 17.24
CA LYS A 31 11.29 -22.21 16.68
C LYS A 31 10.63 -20.90 16.29
N LYS A 32 11.09 -19.80 16.89
CA LYS A 32 10.77 -18.44 16.45
C LYS A 32 10.98 -18.39 14.94
N VAL A 33 9.91 -18.21 14.19
CA VAL A 33 9.98 -17.85 12.79
C VAL A 33 10.23 -16.35 12.79
N ASP A 34 11.45 -15.95 12.46
CA ASP A 34 11.73 -14.57 12.07
C ASP A 34 10.76 -14.19 10.95
N GLU A 35 10.18 -12.99 11.03
CA GLU A 35 9.18 -12.43 10.10
C GLU A 35 9.70 -12.24 8.66
N ASN A 36 10.84 -12.83 8.30
CA ASN A 36 11.53 -12.66 7.01
C ASN A 36 11.87 -13.97 6.26
N ASN A 37 11.36 -15.15 6.65
CA ASN A 37 11.61 -16.35 5.86
C ASN A 37 10.54 -17.44 6.08
N ILE A 38 9.82 -17.82 5.02
CA ILE A 38 9.00 -19.04 5.01
C ILE A 38 9.75 -20.08 4.18
N SER A 39 10.60 -20.88 4.83
CA SER A 39 10.90 -22.24 4.38
C SER A 39 10.57 -23.19 5.52
N ALA A 40 9.30 -23.60 5.61
CA ALA A 40 8.89 -24.65 6.54
C ALA A 40 9.02 -26.01 5.85
N THR A 41 10.17 -26.66 6.00
CA THR A 41 10.35 -28.07 5.65
C THR A 41 9.73 -28.91 6.77
N ILE A 42 8.71 -29.73 6.48
CA ILE A 42 8.12 -30.68 7.44
C ILE A 42 8.05 -32.04 6.77
N ASP A 43 8.57 -33.05 7.47
CA ASP A 43 8.54 -34.47 7.14
C ASP A 43 7.13 -35.01 7.46
N ILE A 44 6.38 -35.54 6.48
CA ILE A 44 4.94 -35.83 6.62
C ILE A 44 4.63 -37.31 6.36
N SER A 45 4.01 -37.99 7.33
CA SER A 45 3.44 -39.33 7.15
C SER A 45 2.11 -39.31 6.36
N GLU A 46 1.79 -40.38 5.65
CA GLU A 46 0.65 -40.56 4.73
C GLU A 46 -0.73 -40.08 5.26
N ASP A 47 -1.03 -40.27 6.56
CA ASP A 47 -2.29 -39.80 7.17
C ASP A 47 -2.37 -38.28 7.36
N ALA A 48 -1.23 -37.60 7.54
CA ALA A 48 -1.18 -36.14 7.66
C ALA A 48 -1.29 -35.45 6.29
N VAL A 49 -0.89 -36.13 5.22
CA VAL A 49 -1.06 -35.69 3.83
C VAL A 49 -2.56 -35.58 3.49
N ASN A 50 -3.35 -36.61 3.81
CA ASN A 50 -4.81 -36.58 3.58
C ASN A 50 -5.51 -35.44 4.34
N LYS A 51 -5.10 -35.14 5.59
CA LYS A 51 -5.63 -34.01 6.38
C LYS A 51 -5.14 -32.63 5.91
N TYR A 52 -3.97 -32.57 5.30
CA TYR A 52 -3.40 -31.33 4.75
C TYR A 52 -4.21 -30.84 3.54
N PHE A 53 -4.77 -31.75 2.75
CA PHE A 53 -5.46 -31.44 1.49
C PHE A 53 -6.98 -31.22 1.59
N ASP A 54 -7.63 -31.50 2.72
CA ASP A 54 -9.10 -31.43 2.77
C ASP A 54 -9.68 -30.10 3.28
N GLU A 55 -8.98 -29.31 4.10
CA GLU A 55 -9.52 -28.02 4.60
C GLU A 55 -8.48 -26.89 4.73
N GLY A 56 -7.18 -27.18 4.84
CA GLY A 56 -6.17 -26.16 5.18
C GLY A 56 -5.52 -25.47 3.98
N VAL A 57 -5.06 -26.21 2.96
CA VAL A 57 -4.21 -25.67 1.89
C VAL A 57 -4.96 -24.72 0.96
N PHE A 58 -6.21 -25.01 0.61
CA PHE A 58 -6.97 -24.19 -0.34
C PHE A 58 -7.42 -22.86 0.26
N ASP A 59 -7.82 -22.85 1.53
CA ASP A 59 -8.09 -21.62 2.28
C ASP A 59 -6.79 -20.85 2.59
N THR A 60 -5.66 -21.54 2.73
CA THR A 60 -4.33 -20.92 2.89
C THR A 60 -3.83 -20.30 1.59
N ILE A 61 -4.07 -20.89 0.42
CA ILE A 61 -3.82 -20.23 -0.87
C ILE A 61 -4.64 -18.94 -0.93
N SER A 62 -5.96 -18.99 -0.71
CA SER A 62 -6.82 -17.79 -0.75
C SER A 62 -6.45 -16.72 0.31
N ASN A 63 -5.94 -17.11 1.48
CA ASN A 63 -5.52 -16.18 2.54
C ASN A 63 -4.06 -15.69 2.44
N ASP A 64 -3.10 -16.51 1.98
CA ASP A 64 -1.69 -16.14 1.73
C ASP A 64 -1.56 -15.16 0.56
N MET A 65 -2.54 -15.16 -0.33
CA MET A 65 -2.67 -14.20 -1.44
C MET A 65 -2.96 -12.77 -0.98
N LYS A 66 -3.26 -12.55 0.32
CA LYS A 66 -3.27 -11.21 0.93
C LYS A 66 -1.82 -10.79 1.18
N THR A 67 -1.14 -10.33 0.12
CA THR A 67 0.24 -9.85 0.22
C THR A 67 0.40 -8.80 1.30
N ASN A 68 1.48 -8.95 2.07
CA ASN A 68 1.96 -8.05 3.11
C ASN A 68 1.88 -6.57 2.72
N LYS A 69 1.55 -5.74 3.71
CA LYS A 69 1.59 -4.26 3.70
C LYS A 69 3.01 -3.73 3.50
N SER A 70 3.65 -4.08 2.39
CA SER A 70 4.94 -3.52 1.98
C SER A 70 4.71 -2.16 1.29
N ASN A 71 5.73 -1.30 1.29
CA ASN A 71 5.69 0.00 0.62
C ASN A 71 5.65 -0.08 -0.93
N LYS A 72 5.70 -1.27 -1.53
CA LYS A 72 5.67 -1.49 -2.99
C LYS A 72 4.23 -1.63 -3.49
N ILE A 73 3.92 -1.01 -4.64
CA ILE A 73 2.70 -1.30 -5.39
C ILE A 73 2.82 -2.69 -6.02
N TYR A 74 2.02 -3.64 -5.55
CA TYR A 74 1.80 -4.95 -6.20
C TYR A 74 0.72 -4.83 -7.28
N THR A 75 1.03 -5.06 -8.54
CA THR A 75 -0.02 -5.06 -9.56
C THR A 75 -0.78 -6.39 -9.55
N SER A 76 -1.96 -6.46 -10.17
CA SER A 76 -2.68 -7.71 -10.34
C SER A 76 -1.86 -8.74 -11.13
N ASN A 77 -0.95 -8.28 -12.00
CA ASN A 77 0.02 -9.17 -12.66
C ASN A 77 1.04 -9.76 -11.66
N ASP A 78 1.55 -8.96 -10.72
CA ASP A 78 2.41 -9.49 -9.64
C ASP A 78 1.66 -10.54 -8.80
N ILE A 79 0.39 -10.25 -8.48
CA ILE A 79 -0.48 -11.15 -7.71
C ILE A 79 -0.67 -12.48 -8.46
N VAL A 80 -1.01 -12.45 -9.74
CA VAL A 80 -1.14 -13.65 -10.59
C VAL A 80 0.16 -14.45 -10.66
N LYS A 81 1.32 -13.79 -10.70
CA LYS A 81 2.64 -14.47 -10.63
C LYS A 81 2.83 -15.22 -9.32
N GLU A 82 2.47 -14.61 -8.19
CA GLU A 82 2.52 -15.30 -6.88
C GLU A 82 1.52 -16.46 -6.81
N TYR A 83 0.34 -16.32 -7.41
CA TYR A 83 -0.65 -17.40 -7.49
C TYR A 83 -0.09 -18.61 -8.25
N GLY A 84 0.58 -18.37 -9.39
CA GLY A 84 1.22 -19.41 -10.19
C GLY A 84 2.35 -20.13 -9.45
N LYS A 85 3.21 -19.39 -8.72
CA LYS A 85 4.26 -20.00 -7.88
C LYS A 85 3.66 -20.90 -6.81
N LYS A 86 2.67 -20.39 -6.07
CA LYS A 86 2.02 -21.13 -5.00
C LYS A 86 1.30 -22.37 -5.54
N TYR A 87 0.68 -22.26 -6.71
CA TYR A 87 0.10 -23.41 -7.39
C TYR A 87 1.17 -24.48 -7.66
N ALA A 88 2.30 -24.10 -8.26
CA ALA A 88 3.37 -25.05 -8.57
C ALA A 88 3.96 -25.73 -7.33
N GLU A 89 4.11 -25.00 -6.22
CA GLU A 89 4.54 -25.57 -4.94
C GLU A 89 3.58 -26.65 -4.44
N VAL A 90 2.27 -26.40 -4.51
CA VAL A 90 1.26 -27.36 -4.05
C VAL A 90 1.11 -28.52 -5.04
N TYR A 91 1.20 -28.25 -6.34
CA TYR A 91 1.24 -29.25 -7.40
C TYR A 91 2.37 -30.26 -7.16
N ASN A 92 3.60 -29.79 -6.95
CA ASN A 92 4.75 -30.66 -6.69
C ASN A 92 4.56 -31.51 -5.43
N LYS A 93 4.00 -30.92 -4.36
CA LYS A 93 3.67 -31.68 -3.14
C LYS A 93 2.63 -32.78 -3.38
N ILE A 94 1.62 -32.53 -4.21
CA ILE A 94 0.63 -33.55 -4.60
C ILE A 94 1.34 -34.67 -5.38
N MET A 95 2.16 -34.32 -6.37
CA MET A 95 2.87 -35.29 -7.20
C MET A 95 3.85 -36.16 -6.39
N GLU A 96 4.51 -35.59 -5.39
CA GLU A 96 5.46 -36.29 -4.52
C GLU A 96 4.79 -37.16 -3.46
N ASN A 97 3.73 -36.65 -2.82
CA ASN A 97 3.24 -37.22 -1.55
C ASN A 97 1.84 -37.83 -1.62
N ALA A 98 1.02 -37.49 -2.63
CA ALA A 98 -0.35 -37.99 -2.69
C ALA A 98 -0.40 -39.41 -3.30
N PRO A 99 -1.26 -40.30 -2.74
CA PRO A 99 -1.59 -41.58 -3.35
C PRO A 99 -2.04 -41.41 -4.80
N GLU A 100 -1.56 -42.27 -5.70
CA GLU A 100 -1.77 -42.14 -7.15
C GLU A 100 -3.25 -42.10 -7.53
N ASP A 101 -4.08 -42.89 -6.84
CA ASP A 101 -5.55 -42.95 -7.01
C ASP A 101 -6.28 -41.69 -6.53
N LYS A 102 -5.63 -40.83 -5.73
CA LYS A 102 -6.19 -39.58 -5.21
C LYS A 102 -5.66 -38.31 -5.89
N ARG A 103 -4.56 -38.41 -6.66
CA ARG A 103 -3.91 -37.24 -7.29
C ARG A 103 -4.87 -36.41 -8.13
N THR A 104 -5.67 -37.04 -8.99
CA THR A 104 -6.63 -36.35 -9.84
C THR A 104 -7.61 -35.52 -9.01
N ALA A 105 -8.19 -36.09 -7.96
CA ALA A 105 -9.15 -35.38 -7.11
C ALA A 105 -8.52 -34.18 -6.37
N TYR A 106 -7.24 -34.28 -5.97
CA TYR A 106 -6.53 -33.16 -5.35
C TYR A 106 -6.13 -32.08 -6.35
N LEU A 107 -5.75 -32.46 -7.57
CA LEU A 107 -5.47 -31.52 -8.66
C LEU A 107 -6.74 -30.77 -9.07
N ASP A 108 -7.89 -31.44 -9.18
CA ASP A 108 -9.18 -30.79 -9.48
C ASP A 108 -9.57 -29.74 -8.44
N LYS A 109 -9.34 -30.04 -7.15
CA LYS A 109 -9.55 -29.06 -6.06
C LYS A 109 -8.58 -27.88 -6.17
N LEU A 110 -7.31 -28.13 -6.54
CA LEU A 110 -6.30 -27.10 -6.71
C LEU A 110 -6.59 -26.18 -7.89
N ASP A 111 -6.99 -26.73 -9.03
CA ASP A 111 -7.44 -25.95 -10.19
C ASP A 111 -8.68 -25.12 -9.85
N SER A 112 -9.64 -25.70 -9.13
CA SER A 112 -10.85 -24.97 -8.68
C SER A 112 -10.50 -23.80 -7.76
N ALA A 113 -9.59 -24.00 -6.81
CA ALA A 113 -9.15 -22.95 -5.89
C ALA A 113 -8.36 -21.85 -6.61
N PHE A 114 -7.49 -22.23 -7.55
CA PHE A 114 -6.74 -21.31 -8.38
C PHE A 114 -7.67 -20.45 -9.25
N GLN A 115 -8.61 -21.09 -9.96
CA GLN A 115 -9.54 -20.37 -10.83
C GLN A 115 -10.39 -19.38 -10.02
N LYS A 116 -10.87 -19.78 -8.84
CA LYS A 116 -11.61 -18.87 -7.94
C LYS A 116 -10.76 -17.65 -7.54
N ALA A 117 -9.50 -17.85 -7.18
CA ALA A 117 -8.61 -16.74 -6.83
C ALA A 117 -8.34 -15.79 -8.02
N VAL A 118 -8.18 -16.35 -9.22
CA VAL A 118 -8.01 -15.60 -10.47
C VAL A 118 -9.27 -14.80 -10.79
N ASP A 119 -10.45 -15.40 -10.69
CA ASP A 119 -11.73 -14.74 -10.93
C ASP A 119 -11.97 -13.59 -9.94
N ASP A 120 -11.66 -13.81 -8.65
CA ASP A 120 -11.74 -12.78 -7.62
C ASP A 120 -10.82 -11.60 -7.92
N GLU A 121 -9.59 -11.86 -8.37
CA GLU A 121 -8.65 -10.78 -8.73
C GLU A 121 -9.05 -10.06 -10.02
N CYS A 122 -9.55 -10.79 -11.02
CA CYS A 122 -10.08 -10.21 -12.24
C CYS A 122 -11.28 -9.29 -11.94
N ASN A 123 -12.17 -9.70 -11.03
CA ASN A 123 -13.32 -8.91 -10.61
C ASN A 123 -12.90 -7.63 -9.89
N LYS A 124 -11.87 -7.69 -9.04
CA LYS A 124 -11.29 -6.48 -8.43
C LYS A 124 -10.72 -5.54 -9.49
N MET A 125 -10.04 -6.07 -10.50
CA MET A 125 -9.47 -5.26 -11.57
C MET A 125 -10.57 -4.57 -12.38
N ILE A 126 -11.61 -5.30 -12.80
CA ILE A 126 -12.78 -4.69 -13.48
C ILE A 126 -13.39 -3.58 -12.63
N HIS A 127 -13.58 -3.81 -11.33
CA HIS A 127 -14.13 -2.80 -10.44
C HIS A 127 -13.23 -1.56 -10.33
N LYS A 128 -11.90 -1.72 -10.28
CA LYS A 128 -10.95 -0.59 -10.32
C LYS A 128 -11.10 0.22 -11.60
N ILE A 129 -11.17 -0.47 -12.76
CA ILE A 129 -11.36 0.17 -14.07
C ILE A 129 -12.66 0.97 -14.06
N GLU A 130 -13.78 0.34 -13.72
CA GLU A 130 -15.10 0.99 -13.67
C GLU A 130 -15.10 2.21 -12.77
N LYS A 131 -14.53 2.10 -11.57
CA LYS A 131 -14.43 3.22 -10.64
C LYS A 131 -13.64 4.39 -11.24
N CYS A 132 -12.49 4.10 -11.89
CA CYS A 132 -11.70 5.12 -12.56
C CYS A 132 -12.48 5.85 -13.65
N PHE A 133 -13.31 5.13 -14.43
CA PHE A 133 -14.18 5.71 -15.44
C PHE A 133 -15.42 6.42 -14.85
N MET A 134 -16.01 5.94 -13.77
CA MET A 134 -17.15 6.59 -13.09
C MET A 134 -16.79 7.97 -12.53
N ASP A 135 -15.56 8.12 -12.04
CA ASP A 135 -15.04 9.42 -11.60
C ASP A 135 -14.74 10.37 -12.79
N SER A 136 -15.07 9.96 -14.01
CA SER A 136 -14.91 10.72 -15.24
C SER A 136 -16.24 10.84 -15.96
N ASP A 137 -16.40 11.85 -16.81
CA ASP A 137 -17.57 11.97 -17.70
C ASP A 137 -17.48 11.00 -18.90
N MET A 138 -16.70 9.91 -18.79
CA MET A 138 -16.46 8.95 -19.87
C MET A 138 -17.14 7.61 -19.57
N GLU A 139 -17.74 7.03 -20.59
CA GLU A 139 -18.31 5.68 -20.51
C GLU A 139 -17.20 4.64 -20.68
N CYS A 140 -17.17 3.63 -19.80
CA CYS A 140 -16.20 2.54 -19.91
C CYS A 140 -16.59 1.62 -21.09
N SER A 141 -15.80 1.64 -22.15
CA SER A 141 -16.02 0.81 -23.34
C SER A 141 -15.42 -0.59 -23.28
N LEU A 142 -14.87 -0.98 -22.13
CA LEU A 142 -14.24 -2.29 -21.91
C LEU A 142 -15.24 -3.43 -22.07
N ASP A 143 -14.96 -4.36 -22.99
CA ASP A 143 -15.60 -5.65 -23.05
C ASP A 143 -15.09 -6.54 -21.89
N LYS A 144 -15.93 -6.65 -20.86
CA LYS A 144 -15.63 -7.41 -19.64
C LYS A 144 -15.45 -8.90 -19.89
N GLU A 145 -16.15 -9.49 -20.87
CA GLU A 145 -16.03 -10.92 -21.15
C GLU A 145 -14.70 -11.20 -21.81
N SER A 146 -14.34 -10.43 -22.84
CA SER A 146 -13.01 -10.48 -23.47
C SER A 146 -11.89 -10.22 -22.47
N PHE A 147 -12.06 -9.25 -21.55
CA PHE A 147 -11.09 -8.98 -20.49
C PHE A 147 -10.91 -10.18 -19.55
N ARG A 148 -12.01 -10.78 -19.07
CA ARG A 148 -11.99 -11.94 -18.17
C ARG A 148 -11.32 -13.15 -18.82
N ASP A 149 -11.68 -13.44 -20.06
CA ASP A 149 -11.09 -14.55 -20.83
C ASP A 149 -9.58 -14.38 -20.95
N LEU A 150 -9.12 -13.18 -21.35
CA LEU A 150 -7.69 -12.89 -21.46
C LEU A 150 -6.96 -12.97 -20.11
N PHE A 151 -7.54 -12.38 -19.06
CA PHE A 151 -6.98 -12.44 -17.70
C PHE A 151 -6.80 -13.90 -17.24
N SER A 152 -7.82 -14.74 -17.48
CA SER A 152 -7.80 -16.17 -17.13
C SER A 152 -6.76 -16.95 -17.94
N LYS A 153 -6.63 -16.68 -19.25
CA LYS A 153 -5.59 -17.28 -20.10
C LYS A 153 -4.18 -16.94 -19.63
N ILE A 154 -3.95 -15.67 -19.25
CA ILE A 154 -2.68 -15.22 -18.68
C ILE A 154 -2.37 -15.93 -17.36
N ALA A 155 -3.36 -16.03 -16.48
CA ALA A 155 -3.17 -16.70 -15.21
C ALA A 155 -2.83 -18.19 -15.39
N ASN A 156 -3.55 -18.88 -16.27
CA ASN A 156 -3.26 -20.29 -16.57
C ASN A 156 -1.90 -20.48 -17.26
N ALA A 157 -1.51 -19.60 -18.18
CA ALA A 157 -0.17 -19.64 -18.76
C ALA A 157 0.92 -19.41 -17.71
N THR A 158 0.69 -18.50 -16.76
CA THR A 158 1.59 -18.22 -15.64
C THR A 158 1.71 -19.41 -14.70
N LYS A 159 0.59 -20.06 -14.38
CA LYS A 159 0.52 -21.31 -13.61
C LYS A 159 1.40 -22.38 -14.25
N ASP A 160 1.16 -22.65 -15.53
CA ASP A 160 1.86 -23.69 -16.26
C ASP A 160 3.36 -23.40 -16.37
N TYR A 161 3.77 -22.14 -16.55
CA TYR A 161 5.18 -21.75 -16.54
C TYR A 161 5.93 -22.23 -15.30
N PHE A 162 5.33 -22.06 -14.12
CA PHE A 162 5.93 -22.45 -12.85
C PHE A 162 5.86 -23.96 -12.62
N VAL A 163 4.79 -24.62 -13.05
CA VAL A 163 4.64 -26.09 -12.98
C VAL A 163 5.67 -26.78 -13.88
N ASP A 164 5.83 -26.30 -15.11
CA ASP A 164 6.78 -26.83 -16.09
C ASP A 164 8.24 -26.62 -15.67
N GLY A 165 8.49 -25.72 -14.71
CA GLY A 165 9.84 -25.29 -14.34
C GLY A 165 10.60 -24.66 -15.51
N SER A 166 9.87 -23.95 -16.38
CA SER A 166 10.41 -23.38 -17.62
C SER A 166 11.59 -22.45 -17.35
N LYS A 167 12.61 -22.53 -18.20
CA LYS A 167 13.78 -21.63 -18.18
C LYS A 167 13.64 -20.42 -19.11
N GLN A 168 12.55 -20.34 -19.87
CA GLN A 168 12.28 -19.17 -20.70
C GLN A 168 12.03 -17.95 -19.82
N GLN A 169 12.18 -16.74 -20.37
CA GLN A 169 11.66 -15.57 -19.67
C GLN A 169 10.13 -15.68 -19.62
N LEU A 170 9.55 -15.42 -18.44
CA LEU A 170 8.12 -15.59 -18.18
C LEU A 170 7.26 -14.88 -19.24
N ASP A 171 7.58 -13.62 -19.54
CA ASP A 171 6.81 -12.82 -20.50
C ASP A 171 6.87 -13.41 -21.91
N THR A 172 8.01 -13.98 -22.31
CA THR A 172 8.17 -14.69 -23.59
C THR A 172 7.34 -15.98 -23.60
N TYR A 173 7.35 -16.75 -22.51
CA TYR A 173 6.56 -17.98 -22.40
C TYR A 173 5.06 -17.69 -22.52
N ILE A 174 4.56 -16.69 -21.76
CA ILE A 174 3.16 -16.29 -21.79
C ILE A 174 2.76 -15.81 -23.19
N SER A 175 3.59 -14.94 -23.80
CA SER A 175 3.32 -14.42 -25.14
C SER A 175 3.24 -15.54 -26.20
N ASN A 176 4.15 -16.52 -26.13
CA ASN A 176 4.13 -17.68 -27.04
C ASN A 176 2.92 -18.58 -26.82
N LYS A 177 2.46 -18.71 -25.57
CA LYS A 177 1.35 -19.61 -25.21
C LYS A 177 -0.01 -19.04 -25.55
N ILE A 178 -0.17 -17.72 -25.42
CA ILE A 178 -1.44 -17.04 -25.69
C ILE A 178 -1.57 -16.63 -27.16
N GLY A 179 -0.44 -16.36 -27.83
CA GLY A 179 -0.42 -15.91 -29.22
C GLY A 179 -0.97 -14.49 -29.39
N ASN A 180 -1.28 -14.12 -30.64
CA ASN A 180 -1.96 -12.85 -30.92
C ASN A 180 -3.43 -12.95 -30.49
N ILE A 181 -3.89 -11.93 -29.76
CA ILE A 181 -5.26 -11.85 -29.27
C ILE A 181 -6.05 -11.12 -30.36
N GLU A 182 -6.52 -11.86 -31.36
CA GLU A 182 -7.22 -11.26 -32.52
C GLU A 182 -8.67 -10.86 -32.21
N SER A 183 -9.18 -11.13 -31.00
CA SER A 183 -10.54 -10.80 -30.57
C SER A 183 -10.54 -10.12 -29.20
N GLY A 184 -10.98 -8.86 -29.14
CA GLY A 184 -11.19 -8.11 -27.89
C GLY A 184 -10.51 -6.73 -27.89
N ASP A 185 -10.41 -6.14 -26.69
CA ASP A 185 -9.85 -4.80 -26.49
C ASP A 185 -8.31 -4.74 -26.50
N PHE A 186 -7.64 -5.90 -26.45
CA PHE A 186 -6.19 -6.00 -26.36
C PHE A 186 -5.68 -6.98 -27.42
N LYS A 187 -4.62 -6.60 -28.14
CA LYS A 187 -4.01 -7.43 -29.18
C LYS A 187 -2.78 -8.20 -28.68
N THR A 188 -2.14 -7.75 -27.58
CA THR A 188 -0.92 -8.34 -27.02
C THR A 188 -0.96 -8.48 -25.50
N TYR A 189 -0.25 -9.48 -24.97
CA TYR A 189 -0.03 -9.66 -23.52
C TYR A 189 0.63 -8.43 -22.89
N SER A 190 1.64 -7.86 -23.55
CA SER A 190 2.37 -6.68 -23.07
C SER A 190 1.44 -5.48 -22.86
N THR A 191 0.59 -5.17 -23.83
CA THR A 191 -0.33 -4.03 -23.73
C THR A 191 -1.39 -4.25 -22.66
N PHE A 192 -1.92 -5.47 -22.53
CA PHE A 192 -2.80 -5.84 -21.43
C PHE A 192 -2.15 -5.63 -20.06
N THR A 193 -0.92 -6.12 -19.86
CA THR A 193 -0.18 -5.97 -18.61
C THR A 193 0.06 -4.50 -18.27
N LYS A 194 0.48 -3.68 -19.25
CA LYS A 194 0.69 -2.25 -19.02
C LYS A 194 -0.59 -1.53 -18.62
N VAL A 195 -1.71 -1.79 -19.31
CA VAL A 195 -3.00 -1.17 -19.01
C VAL A 195 -3.49 -1.55 -17.61
N THR A 196 -3.43 -2.84 -17.26
CA THR A 196 -3.83 -3.32 -15.93
C THR A 196 -2.92 -2.73 -14.84
N ASP A 197 -1.61 -2.72 -15.05
CA ASP A 197 -0.66 -2.08 -14.13
C ASP A 197 -0.98 -0.58 -13.95
N MET A 198 -1.33 0.15 -15.01
CA MET A 198 -1.72 1.56 -14.90
C MET A 198 -2.93 1.78 -13.99
N PHE A 199 -3.97 0.96 -14.12
CA PHE A 199 -5.13 1.05 -13.23
C PHE A 199 -4.77 0.76 -11.76
N ASP A 200 -3.88 -0.20 -11.51
CA ASP A 200 -3.38 -0.47 -10.16
C ASP A 200 -2.57 0.68 -9.59
N TYR A 201 -1.64 1.24 -10.37
CA TYR A 201 -0.87 2.40 -9.96
C TYR A 201 -1.79 3.58 -9.64
N THR A 202 -2.72 3.88 -10.55
CA THR A 202 -3.69 4.97 -10.39
C THR A 202 -4.51 4.80 -9.11
N SER A 203 -5.11 3.62 -8.89
CA SER A 203 -5.90 3.34 -7.69
C SER A 203 -5.08 3.53 -6.41
N LYS A 204 -3.84 3.02 -6.37
CA LYS A 204 -3.02 3.06 -5.15
C LYS A 204 -2.42 4.43 -4.88
N ILE A 205 -2.09 5.19 -5.93
CA ILE A 205 -1.66 6.58 -5.79
C ILE A 205 -2.82 7.40 -5.20
N SER A 206 -4.05 7.23 -5.71
CA SER A 206 -5.24 7.89 -5.17
C SER A 206 -5.44 7.57 -3.68
N ASP A 207 -5.34 6.30 -3.29
CA ASP A 207 -5.46 5.90 -1.88
C ASP A 207 -4.38 6.54 -0.99
N LYS A 208 -3.12 6.53 -1.44
CA LYS A 208 -2.00 7.16 -0.72
C LYS A 208 -2.18 8.67 -0.59
N MET A 209 -2.62 9.34 -1.66
CA MET A 209 -2.92 10.78 -1.65
C MET A 209 -4.06 11.11 -0.69
N LYS A 210 -5.11 10.28 -0.63
CA LYS A 210 -6.21 10.43 0.33
C LYS A 210 -5.70 10.34 1.77
N SER A 211 -4.92 9.31 2.10
CA SER A 211 -4.32 9.20 3.44
C SER A 211 -3.39 10.37 3.77
N LEU A 212 -2.57 10.83 2.82
CA LEU A 212 -1.72 12.00 3.04
C LEU A 212 -2.57 13.26 3.26
N ARG A 213 -3.58 13.48 2.44
CA ARG A 213 -4.52 14.59 2.58
C ARG A 213 -5.18 14.56 3.96
N GLU A 214 -5.69 13.43 4.43
CA GLU A 214 -6.28 13.29 5.77
C GLU A 214 -5.30 13.70 6.87
N MET A 215 -4.05 13.20 6.82
CA MET A 215 -3.01 13.60 7.78
C MET A 215 -2.76 15.12 7.79
N LEU A 216 -2.76 15.76 6.61
CA LEU A 216 -2.57 17.22 6.49
C LEU A 216 -3.80 18.03 6.97
N ILE A 217 -4.99 17.46 6.91
CA ILE A 217 -6.24 18.12 7.32
C ILE A 217 -6.43 18.05 8.84
N GLU A 218 -6.10 16.92 9.44
CA GLU A 218 -6.38 16.62 10.85
C GLU A 218 -5.37 17.25 11.82
N ASN A 219 -4.22 17.72 11.32
CA ASN A 219 -3.14 18.24 12.15
C ASN A 219 -2.80 19.68 11.76
N SER A 220 -2.59 20.53 12.76
CA SER A 220 -2.05 21.87 12.50
C SER A 220 -0.57 21.78 12.09
N PRO A 221 -0.01 22.79 11.40
CA PRO A 221 1.42 22.84 11.12
C PRO A 221 2.29 22.68 12.37
N ASP A 222 1.88 23.28 13.48
CA ASP A 222 2.56 23.16 14.78
C ASP A 222 2.58 21.73 15.30
N ASP A 223 1.45 21.04 15.27
CA ASP A 223 1.35 19.63 15.70
C ASP A 223 2.25 18.72 14.85
N ILE A 224 2.27 18.98 13.53
CA ILE A 224 3.11 18.23 12.59
C ILE A 224 4.58 18.43 12.92
N ILE A 225 5.06 19.67 13.10
CA ILE A 225 6.49 19.92 13.31
C ILE A 225 6.97 19.47 14.69
N ALA A 226 6.08 19.44 15.68
CA ALA A 226 6.34 18.95 17.04
C ALA A 226 6.55 17.43 17.07
N SER A 227 5.85 16.68 16.21
CA SER A 227 5.97 15.22 16.09
C SER A 227 6.96 14.81 15.00
N SER A 228 8.12 14.29 15.41
CA SER A 228 9.12 13.79 14.45
C SER A 228 8.62 12.61 13.64
N ASP A 229 7.81 11.73 14.24
CA ASP A 229 7.25 10.56 13.55
C ASP A 229 6.20 10.96 12.50
N LEU A 230 5.31 11.89 12.84
CA LEU A 230 4.30 12.39 11.90
C LEU A 230 4.95 13.14 10.73
N MET A 231 5.88 14.05 11.02
CA MET A 231 6.63 14.78 9.99
C MET A 231 7.37 13.82 9.04
N ASN A 232 8.09 12.83 9.59
CA ASN A 232 8.80 11.84 8.78
C ASN A 232 7.83 10.99 7.94
N THR A 233 6.65 10.68 8.48
CA THR A 233 5.61 9.93 7.76
C THR A 233 5.07 10.75 6.58
N ILE A 234 4.74 12.03 6.79
CA ILE A 234 4.29 12.95 5.74
C ILE A 234 5.35 13.05 4.63
N LEU A 235 6.61 13.35 4.98
CA LEU A 235 7.70 13.44 4.00
C LEU A 235 7.91 12.13 3.23
N SER A 236 7.80 10.99 3.91
CA SER A 236 7.92 9.66 3.30
C SER A 236 6.78 9.39 2.32
N TYR A 237 5.54 9.73 2.69
CA TYR A 237 4.36 9.57 1.82
C TYR A 237 4.47 10.45 0.59
N THR A 238 4.79 11.74 0.75
CA THR A 238 5.00 12.67 -0.36
C THR A 238 6.04 12.16 -1.35
N ASN A 239 7.19 11.71 -0.87
CA ASN A 239 8.25 11.17 -1.73
C ASN A 239 7.85 9.87 -2.44
N LYS A 240 7.07 9.01 -1.79
CA LYS A 240 6.58 7.76 -2.41
C LYS A 240 5.55 8.05 -3.49
N ILE A 241 4.61 8.94 -3.22
CA ILE A 241 3.59 9.37 -4.19
C ILE A 241 4.26 9.92 -5.45
N ASN A 242 5.26 10.80 -5.29
CA ASN A 242 6.01 11.33 -6.42
C ASN A 242 6.65 10.23 -7.28
N LYS A 243 7.35 9.28 -6.66
CA LYS A 243 7.98 8.15 -7.39
C LYS A 243 6.97 7.25 -8.08
N ASP A 244 5.82 7.01 -7.45
CA ASP A 244 4.77 6.20 -8.05
C ASP A 244 4.11 6.92 -9.25
N ILE A 245 3.98 8.24 -9.18
CA ILE A 245 3.51 9.09 -10.29
C ILE A 245 4.51 9.12 -11.45
N GLU A 246 5.81 9.24 -11.16
CA GLU A 246 6.86 9.16 -12.19
C GLU A 246 6.74 7.84 -12.98
N LYS A 247 6.59 6.72 -12.28
CA LYS A 247 6.36 5.40 -12.90
C LYS A 247 5.05 5.32 -13.68
N LEU A 248 3.97 5.94 -13.17
CA LEU A 248 2.69 5.99 -13.88
C LEU A 248 2.84 6.75 -15.21
N ASN A 249 3.58 7.86 -15.23
CA ASN A 249 3.88 8.62 -16.44
C ASN A 249 4.74 7.79 -17.42
N GLU A 250 5.81 7.15 -16.95
CA GLU A 250 6.66 6.27 -17.77
C GLU A 250 5.85 5.13 -18.40
N LEU A 251 4.95 4.52 -17.61
CA LEU A 251 4.10 3.43 -18.07
C LEU A 251 3.11 3.91 -19.13
N LYS A 252 2.46 5.07 -18.90
CA LYS A 252 1.56 5.72 -19.85
C LYS A 252 2.24 5.98 -21.20
N ASP A 253 3.44 6.56 -21.17
CA ASP A 253 4.19 6.90 -22.38
C ASP A 253 4.69 5.65 -23.14
N SER A 254 4.72 4.50 -22.47
CA SER A 254 5.13 3.23 -23.07
C SER A 254 4.00 2.44 -23.76
N ILE A 255 2.74 2.90 -23.68
CA ILE A 255 1.59 2.19 -24.24
C ILE A 255 1.44 2.50 -25.72
N ASN A 256 1.34 1.43 -26.52
CA ASN A 256 1.00 1.52 -27.93
C ASN A 256 -0.51 1.34 -28.10
N THR A 257 -1.21 2.42 -28.44
CA THR A 257 -2.68 2.37 -28.63
C THR A 257 -3.12 1.55 -29.82
N ASP A 258 -2.25 1.33 -30.81
CA ASP A 258 -2.57 0.51 -31.99
C ASP A 258 -2.71 -0.97 -31.63
N GLU A 259 -2.23 -1.37 -30.45
CA GLU A 259 -2.40 -2.71 -29.87
C GLU A 259 -3.69 -2.87 -29.06
N MET A 260 -4.59 -1.90 -29.11
CA MET A 260 -5.92 -1.94 -28.48
C MET A 260 -7.04 -1.84 -29.53
N SER A 261 -8.29 -2.06 -29.10
CA SER A 261 -9.45 -1.67 -29.93
C SER A 261 -9.54 -0.15 -30.02
N ASP A 262 -9.96 0.38 -31.17
CA ASP A 262 -10.00 1.83 -31.43
C ASP A 262 -10.83 2.60 -30.40
N LYS A 263 -11.93 2.01 -29.94
CA LYS A 263 -12.83 2.65 -28.95
C LYS A 263 -12.18 2.64 -27.57
N PHE A 264 -11.78 1.46 -27.08
CA PHE A 264 -11.17 1.33 -25.76
C PHE A 264 -9.87 2.13 -25.65
N GLY A 265 -8.97 2.01 -26.63
CA GLY A 265 -7.68 2.72 -26.61
C GLY A 265 -7.83 4.24 -26.55
N LYS A 266 -8.80 4.82 -27.27
CA LYS A 266 -9.08 6.27 -27.22
C LYS A 266 -9.65 6.70 -25.87
N ASP A 267 -10.64 5.98 -25.36
CA ASP A 267 -11.27 6.29 -24.07
C ASP A 267 -10.25 6.15 -22.92
N PHE A 268 -9.45 5.09 -22.97
CA PHE A 268 -8.38 4.82 -22.02
C PHE A 268 -7.34 5.93 -21.98
N MET A 269 -6.74 6.32 -23.12
CA MET A 269 -5.71 7.36 -23.12
C MET A 269 -6.25 8.70 -22.65
N LYS A 270 -7.46 9.07 -23.09
CA LYS A 270 -8.11 10.31 -22.66
C LYS A 270 -8.34 10.33 -21.14
N LEU A 271 -8.79 9.19 -20.57
CA LEU A 271 -8.95 9.04 -19.13
C LEU A 271 -7.62 9.17 -18.41
N MET A 272 -6.60 8.44 -18.86
CA MET A 272 -5.30 8.38 -18.20
C MET A 272 -4.55 9.70 -18.28
N ASP A 273 -4.67 10.46 -19.37
CA ASP A 273 -4.12 11.81 -19.46
C ASP A 273 -4.77 12.75 -18.44
N LYS A 274 -6.10 12.72 -18.32
CA LYS A 274 -6.82 13.52 -17.32
C LYS A 274 -6.41 13.13 -15.90
N LYS A 275 -6.50 11.84 -15.56
CA LYS A 275 -6.20 11.34 -14.20
C LYS A 275 -4.76 11.60 -13.79
N THR A 276 -3.81 11.38 -14.69
CA THR A 276 -2.39 11.63 -14.40
C THR A 276 -2.12 13.13 -14.27
N SER A 277 -2.78 13.97 -15.07
CA SER A 277 -2.71 15.43 -14.91
C SER A 277 -3.24 15.89 -13.54
N ASP A 278 -4.42 15.42 -13.14
CA ASP A 278 -5.04 15.77 -11.85
C ASP A 278 -4.14 15.31 -10.68
N MET A 279 -3.58 14.10 -10.74
CA MET A 279 -2.64 13.58 -9.75
C MET A 279 -1.34 14.40 -9.71
N ASN A 280 -0.77 14.79 -10.85
CA ASN A 280 0.43 15.62 -10.91
C ASN A 280 0.21 16.98 -10.24
N ASP A 281 -0.92 17.63 -10.52
CA ASP A 281 -1.28 18.93 -9.93
C ASP A 281 -1.37 18.83 -8.40
N VAL A 282 -2.11 17.86 -7.89
CA VAL A 282 -2.25 17.62 -6.45
C VAL A 282 -0.90 17.26 -5.80
N ASN A 283 -0.12 16.37 -6.42
CA ASN A 283 1.19 15.97 -5.91
C ASN A 283 2.12 17.18 -5.79
N SER A 284 2.13 18.08 -6.78
CA SER A 284 2.95 19.30 -6.74
C SER A 284 2.59 20.20 -5.55
N LYS A 285 1.29 20.33 -5.23
CA LYS A 285 0.81 21.08 -4.06
C LYS A 285 1.21 20.41 -2.75
N MET A 286 1.10 19.08 -2.66
CA MET A 286 1.52 18.30 -1.49
C MET A 286 3.04 18.36 -1.26
N GLN A 287 3.84 18.33 -2.33
CA GLN A 287 5.29 18.53 -2.27
C GLN A 287 5.64 19.92 -1.74
N LYS A 288 5.03 20.95 -2.31
CA LYS A 288 5.25 22.33 -1.85
C LYS A 288 4.82 22.51 -0.39
N TYR A 289 3.72 21.89 0.04
CA TYR A 289 3.30 21.91 1.45
C TYR A 289 4.36 21.26 2.36
N ALA A 290 4.90 20.11 1.97
CA ALA A 290 5.96 19.42 2.70
C ALA A 290 7.25 20.25 2.82
N GLU A 291 7.66 20.94 1.75
CA GLU A 291 8.80 21.86 1.77
C GLU A 291 8.58 23.04 2.73
N LEU A 292 7.36 23.61 2.72
CA LEU A 292 6.97 24.68 3.63
C LEU A 292 6.98 24.23 5.10
N LEU A 293 6.52 23.01 5.41
CA LEU A 293 6.63 22.43 6.75
C LEU A 293 8.08 22.34 7.23
N GLU A 294 9.00 21.91 6.36
CA GLU A 294 10.42 21.86 6.71
C GLU A 294 11.00 23.27 6.97
N LYS A 295 10.60 24.25 6.16
CA LYS A 295 10.99 25.66 6.35
C LYS A 295 10.43 26.22 7.65
N TYR A 296 9.15 25.98 7.91
CA TYR A 296 8.44 26.36 9.13
C TYR A 296 9.14 25.80 10.38
N LYS A 297 9.46 24.50 10.38
CA LYS A 297 10.22 23.85 11.47
C LYS A 297 11.59 24.49 11.71
N LYS A 298 12.29 24.93 10.65
CA LYS A 298 13.59 25.60 10.77
C LYS A 298 13.43 27.00 11.38
N ILE A 299 12.40 27.74 11.02
CA ILE A 299 12.11 29.07 11.57
C ILE A 299 11.70 28.97 13.03
N GLN A 300 10.84 28.02 13.39
CA GLN A 300 10.42 27.84 14.78
C GLN A 300 11.62 27.56 15.70
N LYS A 301 12.56 26.70 15.27
CA LYS A 301 13.82 26.48 16.00
C LYS A 301 14.67 27.76 16.15
N GLN A 302 14.65 28.65 15.17
CA GLN A 302 15.36 29.93 15.25
C GLN A 302 14.69 30.91 16.22
N ILE A 303 13.35 30.93 16.24
CA ILE A 303 12.54 31.70 17.19
C ILE A 303 12.85 31.21 18.61
N ASP A 304 12.76 29.91 18.86
CA ASP A 304 13.04 29.32 20.18
C ASP A 304 14.45 29.67 20.68
N LYS A 305 15.45 29.57 19.79
CA LYS A 305 16.83 29.93 20.11
C LYS A 305 17.01 31.44 20.36
N ALA A 306 16.30 32.29 19.64
CA ALA A 306 16.33 33.73 19.83
C ALA A 306 15.65 34.11 21.16
N ASN A 307 14.50 33.52 21.46
CA ASN A 307 13.78 33.68 22.73
C ASN A 307 14.61 33.24 23.93
N ALA A 308 15.25 32.08 23.87
CA ALA A 308 16.14 31.60 24.94
C ALA A 308 17.32 32.56 25.20
N LYS A 309 17.89 33.15 24.15
CA LYS A 309 18.97 34.14 24.29
C LYS A 309 18.48 35.47 24.81
N ARG A 310 17.30 35.93 24.36
CA ARG A 310 16.65 37.14 24.87
C ARG A 310 16.39 36.99 26.37
N GLU A 311 15.83 35.87 26.79
CA GLU A 311 15.52 35.58 28.19
C GLU A 311 16.78 35.55 29.07
N ALA A 312 17.85 34.90 28.59
CA ALA A 312 19.14 34.92 29.30
C ALA A 312 19.76 36.32 29.38
N LEU A 313 19.47 37.23 28.43
CA LEU A 313 19.89 38.63 28.49
C LEU A 313 19.02 39.43 29.46
N ASN A 314 17.71 39.20 29.51
CA ASN A 314 16.82 39.82 30.49
C ASN A 314 17.25 39.49 31.92
N GLN A 315 17.55 38.22 32.21
CA GLN A 315 18.07 37.83 33.53
C GLN A 315 19.41 38.51 33.89
N LYS A 316 20.24 38.84 32.90
CA LYS A 316 21.50 39.59 33.12
C LYS A 316 21.24 41.08 33.29
N LEU A 317 20.25 41.63 32.58
CA LEU A 317 19.79 42.99 32.71
C LEU A 317 19.23 43.24 34.12
N ASP A 318 18.40 42.32 34.63
CA ASP A 318 17.83 42.41 35.98
C ASP A 318 18.94 42.47 37.04
N LYS A 319 19.93 41.58 36.95
CA LYS A 319 21.11 41.59 37.86
C LYS A 319 21.95 42.87 37.72
N ALA A 320 22.09 43.41 36.51
CA ALA A 320 22.80 44.68 36.29
C ALA A 320 22.04 45.87 36.92
N ASN A 321 20.71 45.84 36.85
CA ASN A 321 19.83 46.81 37.51
C ASN A 321 19.93 46.71 39.03
N GLU A 322 19.89 45.51 39.61
CA GLU A 322 20.06 45.27 41.05
C GLU A 322 21.40 45.82 41.57
N THR A 323 22.46 45.66 40.78
CA THR A 323 23.81 46.17 41.12
C THR A 323 24.03 47.63 40.72
N LYS A 324 23.00 48.31 40.18
CA LYS A 324 23.02 49.72 39.73
C LYS A 324 24.12 50.03 38.71
N ASN A 325 24.55 49.04 37.91
CA ASN A 325 25.59 49.23 36.89
C ASN A 325 24.97 49.71 35.57
N GLN A 326 24.90 51.04 35.40
CA GLN A 326 24.22 51.70 34.27
C GLN A 326 24.82 51.36 32.89
N ASP A 327 26.13 51.13 32.81
CA ASP A 327 26.80 50.75 31.56
C ASP A 327 26.36 49.34 31.11
N LEU A 328 26.30 48.39 32.05
CA LEU A 328 25.82 47.04 31.78
C LEU A 328 24.33 47.02 31.44
N VAL A 329 23.51 47.82 32.14
CA VAL A 329 22.08 47.99 31.84
C VAL A 329 21.88 48.46 30.41
N SER A 330 22.57 49.53 30.01
CA SER A 330 22.50 50.09 28.65
C SER A 330 22.96 49.10 27.58
N MET A 331 24.01 48.33 27.86
CA MET A 331 24.51 47.30 26.95
C MET A 331 23.50 46.14 26.78
N TYR A 332 22.93 45.64 27.88
CA TYR A 332 21.99 44.52 27.83
C TYR A 332 20.66 44.92 27.20
N LEU A 333 20.13 46.11 27.49
CA LEU A 333 18.92 46.66 26.84
C LEU A 333 19.05 46.65 25.32
N LYS A 334 20.12 47.25 24.77
CA LYS A 334 20.36 47.26 23.32
C LYS A 334 20.43 45.86 22.70
N ARG A 335 20.96 44.89 23.43
CA ARG A 335 21.03 43.50 22.96
C ARG A 335 19.66 42.82 23.01
N VAL A 336 18.87 43.04 24.04
CA VAL A 336 17.48 42.55 24.15
C VAL A 336 16.65 43.10 23.00
N GLU A 337 16.67 44.41 22.77
CA GLU A 337 15.98 45.08 21.66
C GLU A 337 16.40 44.48 20.29
N SER A 338 17.69 44.21 20.10
CA SER A 338 18.18 43.56 18.89
C SER A 338 17.63 42.14 18.69
N TYR A 339 17.39 41.39 19.77
CA TYR A 339 16.75 40.07 19.68
C TYR A 339 15.24 40.19 19.46
N ASP A 340 14.56 41.16 20.06
CA ASP A 340 13.13 41.41 19.81
C ASP A 340 12.85 41.71 18.33
N VAL A 341 13.66 42.59 17.72
CA VAL A 341 13.56 42.87 16.27
C VAL A 341 13.79 41.60 15.44
N LYS A 342 14.74 40.74 15.85
CA LYS A 342 15.01 39.48 15.17
C LYS A 342 13.86 38.49 15.29
N ILE A 343 13.27 38.37 16.48
CA ILE A 343 12.13 37.49 16.76
C ILE A 343 10.94 37.95 15.92
N ALA A 344 10.57 39.23 15.96
CA ALA A 344 9.46 39.78 15.19
C ALA A 344 9.62 39.53 13.68
N LYS A 345 10.85 39.63 13.14
CA LYS A 345 11.12 39.30 11.73
C LYS A 345 10.88 37.82 11.43
N LEU A 346 11.32 36.92 12.31
CA LEU A 346 11.14 35.48 12.14
C LEU A 346 9.65 35.08 12.28
N GLU A 347 8.92 35.68 13.22
CA GLU A 347 7.49 35.48 13.41
C GLU A 347 6.69 35.94 12.18
N ALA A 348 7.06 37.08 11.59
CA ALA A 348 6.45 37.54 10.34
C ALA A 348 6.71 36.57 9.17
N GLU A 349 7.92 36.01 9.06
CA GLU A 349 8.23 34.98 8.06
C GLU A 349 7.44 33.68 8.32
N SER A 350 7.30 33.30 9.60
CA SER A 350 6.51 32.14 10.04
C SER A 350 5.05 32.29 9.60
N ALA A 351 4.43 33.43 9.90
CA ALA A 351 3.04 33.73 9.56
C ALA A 351 2.79 33.74 8.04
N GLN A 352 3.76 34.21 7.25
CA GLN A 352 3.67 34.14 5.79
C GLN A 352 3.65 32.67 5.32
N ILE A 353 4.52 31.82 5.86
CA ILE A 353 4.58 30.39 5.51
C ILE A 353 3.29 29.68 5.89
N GLU A 354 2.74 29.96 7.08
CA GLU A 354 1.45 29.43 7.50
C GLU A 354 0.31 29.84 6.55
N SER A 355 0.30 31.10 6.11
CA SER A 355 -0.68 31.56 5.13
C SER A 355 -0.55 30.82 3.79
N GLU A 356 0.67 30.62 3.30
CA GLU A 356 0.91 29.85 2.07
C GLU A 356 0.49 28.38 2.21
N MET A 357 0.79 27.76 3.35
CA MET A 357 0.35 26.40 3.69
C MET A 357 -1.18 26.31 3.75
N ALA A 358 -1.86 27.30 4.33
CA ALA A 358 -3.33 27.33 4.41
C ALA A 358 -3.98 27.42 3.02
N THR A 359 -3.42 28.22 2.10
CA THR A 359 -3.88 28.27 0.70
C THR A 359 -3.70 26.92 0.01
N LEU A 360 -2.53 26.31 0.12
CA LEU A 360 -2.27 24.99 -0.48
C LEU A 360 -3.19 23.90 0.10
N LEU A 361 -3.42 23.91 1.41
CA LEU A 361 -4.29 22.93 2.06
C LEU A 361 -5.74 23.07 1.60
N LYS A 362 -6.20 24.31 1.36
CA LYS A 362 -7.52 24.55 0.77
C LYS A 362 -7.61 23.93 -0.64
N ASP A 363 -6.62 24.18 -1.49
CA ASP A 363 -6.60 23.63 -2.85
C ASP A 363 -6.55 22.09 -2.83
N ILE A 364 -5.75 21.49 -1.95
CA ILE A 364 -5.68 20.04 -1.76
C ILE A 364 -7.02 19.47 -1.28
N LYS A 365 -7.74 20.18 -0.40
CA LYS A 365 -9.09 19.81 0.08
C LYS A 365 -10.13 19.86 -1.04
N GLU A 366 -10.03 20.81 -1.95
CA GLU A 366 -11.01 21.00 -3.03
C GLU A 366 -10.70 20.14 -4.27
N SER A 367 -9.52 19.52 -4.33
CA SER A 367 -9.10 18.66 -5.44
C SER A 367 -9.85 17.33 -5.48
N ASN A 368 -10.25 16.91 -6.68
CA ASN A 368 -10.82 15.58 -6.95
C ASN A 368 -9.69 14.56 -7.13
N ILE A 369 -9.52 13.66 -6.16
CA ILE A 369 -8.47 12.63 -6.13
C ILE A 369 -9.08 11.25 -5.96
#